data_AF-A0AAD8DT83-F1
#
_entry.id   AF-A0AAD8DT83-F1
#
_cell.length_a   1.000
_cell.length_b   1.000
_cell.length_c   1.000
_cell.angle_alpha   90.00
_cell.angle_beta   90.00
_cell.angle_gamma   90.00
#
_symmetry.space_group_name_H-M   'P 1'
#
loop_
_entity.id
_entity.type
_entity.pdbx_description
1 polymer ?
#
loop_
_entity_poly.entity_id
_entity_poly.type
_entity_poly.pdbx_seq_one_letter_code
_entity_poly.pdbx_strand_id
1 'polypeptide(L)'
;MMKMKGEIPVFRRCCFCLPLRYGLLAWGYFKMIADVLLFSLMLYIFVDALFMISLYGSNGRMKHIYTELVISVIAVILFFTDFIVTIVFIIGGHKKNVRLIRVFYFLSMGMWVATFLLASFTVIKTIENMVSHNTVYFMLGQTVMASCFYFVVLAVQTYFLLLLRSEIIKLRSIGEFRFVNNAAEAECTMRCDEIVEATETVKPNNETNLPAS
;
A
#
# COMPACT_ATOMS: atom_id res chain seq x y z
N MET A 1 24.52 16.16 -23.73
CA MET A 1 23.16 15.67 -23.43
C MET A 1 23.04 15.49 -21.91
N MET A 2 22.62 16.54 -21.21
CA MET A 2 22.50 16.54 -19.73
C MET A 2 21.30 15.69 -19.32
N LYS A 3 21.55 14.55 -18.65
CA LYS A 3 20.54 13.84 -17.87
C LYS A 3 20.16 14.73 -16.69
N MET A 4 19.12 15.54 -16.83
CA MET A 4 18.42 16.09 -15.68
C MET A 4 17.85 14.90 -14.91
N LYS A 5 18.56 14.47 -13.87
CA LYS A 5 18.02 13.55 -12.88
C LYS A 5 16.89 14.32 -12.22
N GLY A 6 15.65 14.02 -12.58
CA GLY A 6 14.49 14.59 -11.90
C GLY A 6 14.59 14.22 -10.43
N GLU A 7 14.98 15.19 -9.60
CA GLU A 7 14.97 15.07 -8.15
C GLU A 7 13.51 15.07 -7.72
N ILE A 8 12.98 13.88 -7.46
CA ILE A 8 11.60 13.69 -7.05
C ILE A 8 11.47 14.29 -5.64
N PRO A 9 10.47 15.16 -5.38
CA PRO A 9 10.38 15.89 -4.13
C PRO A 9 10.29 14.94 -2.92
N VAL A 10 11.18 15.14 -1.95
CA VAL A 10 11.19 14.40 -0.68
C VAL A 10 10.20 15.06 0.27
N PHE A 11 9.04 14.44 0.51
CA PHE A 11 8.04 14.96 1.43
C PHE A 11 8.51 14.77 2.88
N ARG A 12 8.98 15.86 3.52
CA ARG A 12 9.43 15.86 4.92
C ARG A 12 8.28 15.94 5.93
N ARG A 13 7.07 16.35 5.50
CA ARG A 13 5.88 16.56 6.34
C ARG A 13 4.65 15.99 5.64
N CYS A 14 3.77 15.30 6.38
CA CYS A 14 2.43 14.97 5.91
C CYS A 14 1.50 16.19 6.13
N CYS A 15 0.30 16.20 5.54
CA CYS A 15 -0.64 17.35 5.49
C CYS A 15 -0.98 18.04 6.83
N PHE A 16 -0.57 17.48 7.97
CA PHE A 16 -0.84 17.98 9.34
C PHE A 16 0.43 18.19 10.19
N CYS A 17 1.61 18.38 9.60
CA CYS A 17 2.89 18.54 10.34
C CYS A 17 3.30 17.35 11.24
N LEU A 18 2.54 16.25 11.21
CA LEU A 18 2.85 15.04 11.95
C LEU A 18 4.14 14.41 11.44
N PRO A 19 4.95 13.78 12.32
CA PRO A 19 6.13 13.05 11.87
C PRO A 19 5.68 11.98 10.87
N LEU A 20 6.37 11.89 9.73
CA LEU A 20 6.01 11.07 8.57
C LEU A 20 5.48 9.68 8.94
N ARG A 21 6.11 9.04 9.93
CA ARG A 21 5.76 7.73 10.45
C ARG A 21 4.39 7.65 11.12
N TYR A 22 4.03 8.62 11.97
CA TYR A 22 2.71 8.66 12.61
C TYR A 22 1.62 9.01 11.60
N GLY A 23 1.92 9.89 10.64
CA GLY A 23 1.00 10.19 9.55
C GLY A 23 0.70 8.97 8.69
N LEU A 24 1.71 8.18 8.37
CA LEU A 24 1.57 6.95 7.59
C LEU A 24 0.83 5.84 8.35
N LEU A 25 1.07 5.71 9.66
CA LEU A 25 0.34 4.78 10.52
C LEU A 25 -1.15 5.20 10.63
N ALA A 26 -1.42 6.47 10.87
CA ALA A 26 -2.78 7.02 10.93
C ALA A 26 -3.52 6.82 9.60
N TRP A 27 -2.83 7.05 8.48
CA TRP A 27 -3.36 6.78 7.16
C TRP A 27 -3.66 5.29 6.95
N GLY A 28 -2.78 4.39 7.42
CA GLY A 28 -3.02 2.94 7.42
C GLY A 28 -4.29 2.54 8.14
N TYR A 29 -4.55 3.12 9.32
CA TYR A 29 -5.81 2.89 10.05
C TYR A 29 -7.03 3.43 9.31
N PHE A 30 -6.92 4.64 8.76
CA PHE A 30 -8.01 5.24 7.98
C PHE A 30 -8.34 4.39 6.74
N LYS A 31 -7.30 3.92 6.06
CA LYS A 31 -7.41 2.97 4.95
C LYS A 31 -8.07 1.67 5.39
N MET A 32 -7.65 1.09 6.52
CA MET A 32 -8.25 -0.15 7.04
C MET A 32 -9.76 0.01 7.31
N ILE A 33 -10.18 1.14 7.91
CA ILE A 33 -11.61 1.42 8.13
C ILE A 33 -12.35 1.54 6.80
N ALA A 34 -11.78 2.27 5.84
CA ALA A 34 -12.36 2.40 4.50
C ALA A 34 -12.47 1.05 3.78
N ASP A 35 -11.44 0.20 3.87
CA ASP A 35 -11.41 -1.13 3.26
C ASP A 35 -12.50 -2.04 3.87
N VAL A 36 -12.73 -1.98 5.18
CA VAL A 36 -13.82 -2.74 5.85
C VAL A 36 -15.20 -2.28 5.37
N LEU A 37 -15.41 -0.97 5.27
CA LEU A 37 -16.67 -0.41 4.77
C LEU A 37 -16.92 -0.79 3.32
N LEU A 38 -15.89 -0.69 2.47
CA LEU A 38 -15.96 -1.09 1.06
C LEU A 38 -16.20 -2.60 0.91
N PHE A 39 -15.53 -3.43 1.71
CA PHE A 39 -15.71 -4.87 1.70
C PHE A 39 -17.16 -5.26 2.06
N SER A 40 -17.73 -4.64 3.09
CA SER A 40 -19.14 -4.83 3.47
C SER A 40 -20.10 -4.46 2.33
N LEU A 41 -19.87 -3.31 1.69
CA LEU A 41 -20.66 -2.86 0.54
C LEU A 41 -20.55 -3.84 -0.65
N MET A 42 -19.35 -4.31 -0.95
CA MET A 42 -19.12 -5.26 -2.05
C MET A 42 -19.78 -6.61 -1.79
N LEU A 43 -19.73 -7.10 -0.56
CA LEU A 43 -20.45 -8.32 -0.17
C LEU A 43 -21.97 -8.16 -0.31
N TYR A 44 -22.51 -7.00 0.08
CA TYR A 44 -23.94 -6.71 -0.10
C TYR A 44 -24.33 -6.73 -1.59
N ILE A 45 -23.57 -6.06 -2.45
CA ILE A 45 -23.80 -6.05 -3.91
C ILE A 45 -23.69 -7.46 -4.49
N PHE A 46 -22.70 -8.25 -4.03
CA PHE A 46 -22.51 -9.62 -4.49
C PHE A 46 -23.70 -10.52 -4.12
N VAL A 47 -24.21 -10.41 -2.89
CA VAL A 47 -25.39 -11.16 -2.45
C VAL A 47 -26.64 -10.74 -3.21
N ASP A 48 -26.84 -9.44 -3.45
CA ASP A 48 -27.94 -8.92 -4.27
C ASP A 48 -27.88 -9.46 -5.71
N ALA A 49 -26.70 -9.48 -6.32
CA ALA A 49 -26.49 -10.05 -7.65
C ALA A 49 -26.83 -11.55 -7.69
N LEU A 50 -26.42 -12.34 -6.68
CA LEU A 50 -26.77 -13.75 -6.58
C LEU A 50 -28.28 -13.97 -6.41
N PHE A 51 -28.93 -13.13 -5.61
CA PHE A 51 -30.37 -13.19 -5.42
C PHE A 51 -31.13 -12.89 -6.72
N MET A 52 -30.70 -11.87 -7.47
CA MET A 52 -31.27 -11.54 -8.77
C MET A 52 -31.08 -12.63 -9.82
N ILE A 53 -29.95 -13.34 -9.80
CA ILE A 53 -29.73 -14.53 -10.65
C ILE A 53 -30.71 -15.64 -10.29
N SER A 54 -30.88 -15.92 -8.99
CA SER A 54 -31.79 -16.97 -8.51
C SER A 54 -33.24 -16.73 -8.94
N LEU A 55 -33.69 -15.47 -8.92
CA LEU A 55 -35.07 -15.11 -9.28
C LEU A 55 -35.32 -15.02 -10.80
N TYR A 56 -34.35 -14.56 -11.59
CA TYR A 56 -34.55 -14.21 -13.01
C TYR A 56 -33.73 -15.06 -14.00
N GLY A 57 -33.00 -16.08 -13.52
CA GLY A 57 -32.00 -16.86 -14.26
C GLY A 57 -32.48 -17.69 -15.47
N SER A 58 -33.75 -17.58 -15.86
CA SER A 58 -34.33 -18.32 -17.00
C SER A 58 -34.17 -17.58 -18.35
N ASN A 59 -33.96 -16.26 -18.35
CA ASN A 59 -33.89 -15.49 -19.60
C ASN A 59 -32.46 -15.33 -20.14
N GLY A 60 -32.30 -15.36 -21.48
CA GLY A 60 -31.03 -15.36 -22.24
C GLY A 60 -30.05 -14.19 -22.04
N ARG A 61 -30.23 -13.37 -20.98
CA ARG A 61 -29.31 -12.32 -20.51
C ARG A 61 -28.13 -12.86 -19.69
N MET A 62 -28.01 -14.19 -19.57
CA MET A 62 -27.04 -14.90 -18.72
C MET A 62 -25.57 -14.51 -18.98
N LYS A 63 -25.14 -14.30 -20.23
CA LYS A 63 -23.72 -14.02 -20.54
C LYS A 63 -23.18 -12.73 -19.90
N HIS A 64 -23.98 -11.66 -19.88
CA HIS A 64 -23.58 -10.40 -19.23
C HIS A 64 -23.51 -10.56 -17.72
N ILE A 65 -24.48 -11.27 -17.13
CA ILE A 65 -24.55 -11.50 -15.69
C ILE A 65 -23.37 -12.35 -15.20
N TYR A 66 -22.98 -13.40 -15.94
CA TYR A 66 -21.79 -14.19 -15.63
C TYR A 66 -20.50 -13.36 -15.67
N THR A 67 -20.38 -12.44 -16.62
CA THR A 67 -19.18 -11.60 -16.75
C THR A 67 -19.06 -10.63 -15.57
N GLU A 68 -20.16 -9.97 -15.19
CA GLU A 68 -20.22 -9.10 -14.01
C GLU A 68 -19.92 -9.87 -12.71
N LEU A 69 -20.43 -11.09 -12.58
CA LEU A 69 -20.17 -11.94 -11.42
C LEU A 69 -18.68 -12.31 -11.33
N VAL A 70 -18.05 -12.71 -12.44
CA VAL A 70 -16.61 -13.02 -12.45
C VAL A 70 -15.78 -11.79 -12.06
N ILE A 71 -16.10 -10.61 -12.58
CA ILE A 71 -15.42 -9.35 -12.23
C ILE A 71 -15.59 -9.07 -10.72
N SER A 72 -16.81 -9.23 -10.19
CA SER A 72 -17.08 -9.01 -8.77
C SER A 72 -16.29 -9.96 -7.86
N VAL A 73 -16.16 -11.24 -8.23
CA VAL A 73 -15.37 -12.22 -7.47
C VAL A 73 -13.89 -11.85 -7.46
N ILE A 74 -13.34 -11.46 -8.62
CA ILE A 74 -11.95 -11.01 -8.74
C ILE A 74 -11.73 -9.76 -7.86
N ALA A 75 -12.67 -8.81 -7.89
CA ALA A 75 -12.60 -7.61 -7.07
C ALA A 75 -12.59 -7.96 -5.57
N VAL A 76 -13.47 -8.85 -5.10
CA VAL A 76 -13.52 -9.30 -3.70
C VAL A 76 -12.19 -9.92 -3.25
N ILE A 77 -11.58 -10.77 -4.09
CA ILE A 77 -10.27 -11.39 -3.78
C ILE A 77 -9.17 -10.32 -3.67
N LEU A 78 -9.16 -9.34 -4.59
CA LEU A 78 -8.21 -8.23 -4.55
C LEU A 78 -8.38 -7.38 -3.30
N PHE A 79 -9.60 -7.00 -2.94
CA PHE A 79 -9.88 -6.23 -1.71
C PHE A 79 -9.49 -7.00 -0.46
N PHE A 80 -9.77 -8.30 -0.40
CA PHE A 80 -9.35 -9.14 0.72
C PHE A 80 -7.83 -9.19 0.86
N THR A 81 -7.11 -9.30 -0.26
CA THR A 81 -5.64 -9.28 -0.28
C THR A 81 -5.11 -7.92 0.18
N ASP A 82 -5.72 -6.82 -0.27
CA ASP A 82 -5.34 -5.46 0.13
C ASP A 82 -5.57 -5.21 1.63
N PHE A 83 -6.64 -5.76 2.19
CA PHE A 83 -6.92 -5.74 3.63
C PHE A 83 -5.82 -6.45 4.44
N ILE A 84 -5.42 -7.66 4.03
CA ILE A 84 -4.31 -8.40 4.67
C ILE A 84 -3.02 -7.60 4.59
N VAL A 85 -2.71 -7.06 3.41
CA VAL A 85 -1.51 -6.26 3.15
C VAL A 85 -1.49 -5.01 4.06
N THR A 86 -2.63 -4.37 4.27
CA THR A 86 -2.80 -3.23 5.19
C THR A 86 -2.57 -3.62 6.66
N ILE A 87 -3.04 -4.80 7.10
CA ILE A 87 -2.76 -5.31 8.46
C ILE A 87 -1.26 -5.54 8.67
N VAL A 88 -0.60 -6.21 7.71
CA VAL A 88 0.85 -6.47 7.77
C VAL A 88 1.61 -5.15 7.84
N PHE A 89 1.15 -4.12 7.13
CA PHE A 89 1.72 -2.78 7.19
C PHE A 89 1.57 -2.12 8.55
N ILE A 90 0.40 -2.18 9.18
CA ILE A 90 0.19 -1.64 10.53
C ILE A 90 1.16 -2.32 11.51
N ILE A 91 1.27 -3.64 11.45
CA ILE A 91 2.20 -4.42 12.29
C ILE A 91 3.66 -4.01 12.02
N GLY A 92 4.05 -3.87 10.75
CA GLY A 92 5.39 -3.44 10.34
C GLY A 92 5.73 -2.02 10.79
N GLY A 93 4.74 -1.12 10.71
CA GLY A 93 4.82 0.26 11.18
C GLY A 93 5.05 0.35 12.69
N HIS A 94 4.44 -0.52 13.48
CA HIS A 94 4.67 -0.62 14.93
C HIS A 94 6.04 -1.23 15.27
N LYS A 95 6.44 -2.33 14.61
CA LYS A 95 7.70 -3.04 14.90
C LYS A 95 8.98 -2.31 14.47
N LYS A 96 8.89 -1.12 13.86
CA LYS A 96 10.03 -0.34 13.35
C LYS A 96 10.95 -1.11 12.39
N ASN A 97 10.47 -2.19 11.77
CA ASN A 97 11.30 -3.05 10.94
C ASN A 97 11.30 -2.57 9.48
N VAL A 98 12.43 -2.04 9.04
CA VAL A 98 12.61 -1.46 7.70
C VAL A 98 12.43 -2.53 6.59
N ARG A 99 12.76 -3.80 6.86
CA ARG A 99 12.59 -4.88 5.87
C ARG A 99 11.12 -5.12 5.57
N LEU A 100 10.26 -5.11 6.60
CA LEU A 100 8.81 -5.27 6.46
C LEU A 100 8.19 -4.13 5.66
N ILE A 101 8.58 -2.88 5.93
CA ILE A 101 8.09 -1.71 5.19
C ILE A 101 8.49 -1.78 3.71
N ARG A 102 9.69 -2.29 3.40
CA ARG A 102 10.15 -2.47 2.01
C ARG A 102 9.34 -3.54 1.28
N VAL A 103 9.10 -4.70 1.90
CA VAL A 103 8.27 -5.76 1.31
C VAL A 103 6.86 -5.26 1.06
N PHE A 104 6.29 -4.55 2.02
CA PHE A 104 4.99 -3.92 1.88
C PHE A 104 4.92 -2.96 0.68
N TYR A 105 5.93 -2.12 0.47
CA TYR A 105 5.96 -1.21 -0.67
C TYR A 105 5.86 -1.94 -2.02
N PHE A 106 6.57 -3.06 -2.19
CA PHE A 106 6.46 -3.87 -3.41
C PHE A 106 5.08 -4.51 -3.56
N LEU A 107 4.49 -5.01 -2.47
CA LEU A 107 3.12 -5.55 -2.48
C LEU A 107 2.09 -4.46 -2.82
N SER A 108 2.17 -3.28 -2.20
CA SER A 108 1.28 -2.15 -2.48
C SER A 108 1.41 -1.64 -3.91
N MET A 109 2.62 -1.66 -4.48
CA MET A 109 2.82 -1.33 -5.90
C MET A 109 2.13 -2.37 -6.80
N GLY A 110 2.27 -3.66 -6.50
CA GLY A 110 1.57 -4.73 -7.23
C GLY A 110 0.05 -4.58 -7.17
N MET A 111 -0.49 -4.30 -5.98
CA MET A 111 -1.93 -4.05 -5.79
C MET A 111 -2.39 -2.82 -6.57
N TRP A 112 -1.63 -1.72 -6.58
CA TRP A 112 -1.96 -0.53 -7.36
C TRP A 112 -2.04 -0.83 -8.85
N VAL A 113 -1.09 -1.60 -9.40
CA VAL A 113 -1.13 -2.03 -10.81
C VAL A 113 -2.35 -2.91 -11.07
N ALA A 114 -2.66 -3.87 -10.19
CA ALA A 114 -3.83 -4.72 -10.33
C ALA A 114 -5.15 -3.94 -10.32
N THR A 115 -5.30 -2.97 -9.39
CA THR A 115 -6.47 -2.09 -9.31
C THR A 115 -6.59 -1.21 -10.54
N PHE A 116 -5.48 -0.68 -11.06
CA PHE A 116 -5.46 0.11 -12.29
C PHE A 116 -5.93 -0.71 -13.49
N LEU A 117 -5.42 -1.93 -13.66
CA LEU A 117 -5.83 -2.83 -14.73
C LEU A 117 -7.32 -3.18 -14.63
N LEU A 118 -7.80 -3.52 -13.44
CA LEU A 118 -9.22 -3.84 -13.22
C LEU A 118 -10.12 -2.64 -13.55
N ALA A 119 -9.76 -1.44 -13.09
CA ALA A 119 -10.52 -0.21 -13.39
C ALA A 119 -10.53 0.12 -14.89
N SER A 120 -9.41 -0.08 -15.58
CA SER A 120 -9.37 0.11 -17.04
C SER A 120 -10.29 -0.88 -17.77
N PHE A 121 -10.33 -2.13 -17.32
CA PHE A 121 -11.17 -3.17 -17.90
C PHE A 121 -12.67 -2.90 -17.70
N THR A 122 -13.08 -2.45 -16.51
CA THR A 122 -14.48 -2.10 -16.23
C THR A 122 -14.93 -0.91 -17.08
N VAL A 123 -14.08 0.11 -17.27
CA VAL A 123 -14.39 1.26 -18.13
C VAL A 123 -14.56 0.82 -19.59
N ILE A 124 -13.66 -0.01 -20.13
CA ILE A 124 -13.77 -0.54 -21.50
C ILE A 124 -15.09 -1.31 -21.68
N LYS A 125 -15.41 -2.21 -20.75
CA LYS A 125 -16.66 -2.98 -20.79
C LYS A 125 -17.90 -2.10 -20.72
N THR A 126 -17.83 -1.04 -19.91
CA THR A 126 -18.93 -0.08 -19.81
C THR A 126 -19.12 0.66 -21.15
N ILE A 127 -18.05 1.08 -21.80
CA ILE A 127 -18.11 1.75 -23.12
C ILE A 127 -18.68 0.83 -24.20
N GLU A 128 -18.23 -0.43 -24.27
CA GLU A 128 -18.77 -1.44 -25.20
C GLU A 128 -20.29 -1.59 -25.02
N ASN A 129 -20.76 -1.64 -23.77
CA ASN A 129 -22.17 -1.75 -23.44
C ASN A 129 -22.98 -0.51 -23.89
N MET A 130 -22.43 0.70 -23.74
CA MET A 130 -23.07 1.93 -24.23
C MET A 130 -23.29 1.92 -25.73
N VAL A 131 -22.27 1.52 -26.49
CA VAL A 131 -22.31 1.49 -27.96
C VAL A 131 -23.35 0.48 -28.43
N SER A 132 -23.49 -0.65 -27.73
CA SER A 132 -24.41 -1.72 -28.13
C SER A 132 -25.89 -1.41 -27.84
N HIS A 133 -26.23 -0.69 -26.77
CA HIS A 133 -27.62 -0.59 -26.29
C HIS A 133 -28.31 0.77 -26.50
N ASN A 134 -27.63 1.78 -27.07
CA ASN A 134 -28.17 3.11 -27.37
C ASN A 134 -28.87 3.83 -26.18
N THR A 135 -28.58 3.42 -24.94
CA THR A 135 -29.10 3.99 -23.69
C THR A 135 -28.13 5.05 -23.15
N VAL A 136 -28.04 6.17 -23.86
CA VAL A 136 -26.89 7.08 -23.73
C VAL A 136 -26.93 7.96 -22.46
N TYR A 137 -28.09 8.50 -22.06
CA TYR A 137 -28.09 9.59 -21.06
C TYR A 137 -27.95 9.14 -19.60
N PHE A 138 -28.74 8.16 -19.14
CA PHE A 138 -28.69 7.70 -17.74
C PHE A 138 -27.39 6.96 -17.41
N MET A 139 -26.95 6.12 -18.35
CA MET A 139 -25.75 5.30 -18.17
C MET A 139 -24.46 6.14 -18.26
N LEU A 140 -24.43 7.22 -19.06
CA LEU A 140 -23.28 8.13 -19.13
C LEU A 140 -23.02 8.83 -17.80
N GLY A 141 -24.07 9.32 -17.13
CA GLY A 141 -23.95 9.95 -15.80
C GLY A 141 -23.34 8.99 -14.77
N GLN A 142 -23.83 7.75 -14.73
CA GLN A 142 -23.27 6.71 -13.84
C GLN A 142 -21.81 6.38 -14.20
N THR A 143 -21.48 6.29 -15.48
CA THR A 143 -20.12 5.97 -15.94
C THR A 143 -19.11 7.07 -15.59
N VAL A 144 -19.49 8.34 -15.79
CA VAL A 144 -18.66 9.48 -15.41
C VAL A 144 -18.45 9.51 -13.90
N MET A 145 -19.50 9.30 -13.12
CA MET A 145 -19.40 9.25 -11.66
C MET A 145 -18.50 8.11 -11.18
N ALA A 146 -18.65 6.90 -11.74
CA ALA A 146 -17.80 5.75 -11.44
C ALA A 146 -16.34 6.01 -11.84
N SER A 147 -16.09 6.61 -13.00
CA SER A 147 -14.75 6.96 -13.47
C SER A 147 -14.07 7.99 -12.56
N CYS A 148 -14.81 9.02 -12.12
CA CYS A 148 -14.33 9.98 -11.13
C CYS A 148 -13.96 9.30 -9.81
N PHE A 149 -14.79 8.36 -9.34
CA PHE A 149 -14.51 7.59 -8.13
C PHE A 149 -13.22 6.76 -8.28
N TYR A 150 -13.05 6.02 -9.38
CA TYR A 150 -11.81 5.28 -9.65
C TYR A 150 -10.58 6.19 -9.71
N PHE A 151 -10.71 7.36 -10.33
CA PHE A 151 -9.63 8.34 -10.39
C PHE A 151 -9.21 8.82 -8.98
N VAL A 152 -10.18 9.15 -8.12
CA VAL A 152 -9.90 9.54 -6.73
C VAL A 152 -9.20 8.42 -5.97
N VAL A 153 -9.67 7.16 -6.10
CA VAL A 153 -9.04 5.99 -5.47
C VAL A 153 -7.59 5.83 -5.93
N LEU A 154 -7.33 5.91 -7.24
CA LEU A 154 -5.99 5.82 -7.80
C LEU A 154 -5.08 6.97 -7.35
N ALA A 155 -5.59 8.20 -7.31
CA ALA A 155 -4.84 9.36 -6.86
C ALA A 155 -4.45 9.23 -5.37
N VAL A 156 -5.39 8.80 -4.54
CA VAL A 156 -5.17 8.55 -3.11
C VAL A 156 -4.16 7.42 -2.89
N GLN A 157 -4.26 6.33 -3.63
CA GLN A 157 -3.33 5.19 -3.53
C GLN A 157 -1.93 5.56 -4.03
N THR A 158 -1.84 6.38 -5.08
CA THR A 158 -0.57 6.93 -5.58
C THR A 158 0.08 7.84 -4.53
N TYR A 159 -0.70 8.72 -3.91
CA TYR A 159 -0.23 9.58 -2.83
C TYR A 159 0.32 8.74 -1.66
N PHE A 160 -0.36 7.68 -1.27
CA PHE A 160 0.12 6.76 -0.23
C PHE A 160 1.44 6.07 -0.63
N LEU A 161 1.59 5.60 -1.87
CA LEU A 161 2.85 5.04 -2.36
C LEU A 161 4.01 6.05 -2.36
N LEU A 162 3.73 7.32 -2.66
CA LEU A 162 4.73 8.39 -2.58
C LEU A 162 5.16 8.68 -1.14
N LEU A 163 4.22 8.64 -0.19
CA LEU A 163 4.53 8.76 1.24
C LEU A 163 5.40 7.59 1.73
N LEU A 164 5.05 6.35 1.38
CA LEU A 164 5.85 5.16 1.69
C LEU A 164 7.26 5.26 1.14
N ARG A 165 7.38 5.66 -0.13
CA ARG A 165 8.69 5.85 -0.76
C ARG A 165 9.52 6.90 -0.03
N SER A 166 8.90 8.01 0.36
CA SER A 166 9.56 9.08 1.12
C SER A 166 10.06 8.57 2.48
N GLU A 167 9.31 7.69 3.14
CA GLU A 167 9.74 7.08 4.40
C GLU A 167 10.93 6.11 4.21
N ILE A 168 10.88 5.27 3.18
CA ILE A 168 11.97 4.32 2.87
C ILE A 168 13.28 5.06 2.58
N ILE A 169 13.23 6.15 1.80
CA ILE A 169 14.41 6.98 1.50
C ILE A 169 14.97 7.59 2.79
N LYS A 170 14.09 8.09 3.68
CA LYS A 170 14.50 8.68 4.95
C LYS A 170 15.18 7.65 5.86
N LEU A 171 14.62 6.45 5.97
CA LEU A 171 15.21 5.35 6.74
C LEU A 171 16.58 4.91 6.18
N ARG A 172 16.73 4.92 4.85
CA ARG A 172 18.02 4.65 4.21
C ARG A 172 19.07 5.71 4.55
N SER A 173 18.71 7.00 4.51
CA SER A 173 19.64 8.10 4.81
C SER A 173 20.11 8.13 6.27
N ILE A 174 19.30 7.61 7.20
CA ILE A 174 19.66 7.50 8.63
C ILE A 174 20.71 6.42 8.87
N GLY A 175 20.76 5.37 8.05
CA GLY A 175 21.81 4.35 8.10
C GLY A 175 23.14 4.78 7.48
N GLU A 176 23.15 5.87 6.71
CA GLU A 176 24.32 6.46 6.05
C GLU A 176 24.61 7.86 6.60
N PHE A 177 24.46 8.07 7.91
CA PHE A 177 24.91 9.33 8.52
C PHE A 177 26.44 9.42 8.46
N ARG A 178 26.91 10.13 7.44
CA ARG A 178 28.30 10.55 7.30
C ARG A 178 28.46 11.87 8.03
N PHE A 179 29.08 11.83 9.20
CA PHE A 179 29.51 13.06 9.89
C PHE A 179 30.70 13.64 9.12
N VAL A 180 30.43 14.65 8.29
CA VAL A 180 31.50 15.43 7.67
C VAL A 180 31.93 16.48 8.71
N ASN A 181 32.95 16.13 9.50
CA ASN A 181 33.61 17.08 10.36
C ASN A 181 34.46 18.01 9.50
N ASN A 182 33.97 19.22 9.21
CA ASN A 182 34.71 20.21 8.40
C ASN A 182 35.98 20.75 9.09
N ALA A 183 36.27 20.36 10.33
CA ALA A 183 37.44 20.79 11.09
C ALA A 183 38.55 19.72 11.22
N ALA A 184 38.31 18.48 10.76
CA ALA A 184 39.32 17.41 10.78
C ALA A 184 39.16 16.53 9.54
N GLU A 185 40.20 16.36 8.74
CA GLU A 185 40.25 15.57 7.49
C GLU A 185 40.02 14.05 7.69
N ALA A 186 39.52 13.60 8.85
CA ALA A 186 39.21 12.21 9.12
C ALA A 186 37.74 11.90 8.79
N GLU A 187 37.52 11.18 7.69
CA GLU A 187 36.23 10.70 7.25
C GLU A 187 35.74 9.56 8.17
N CYS A 188 34.80 9.86 9.08
CA CYS A 188 34.26 8.87 10.00
C CYS A 188 32.87 8.43 9.54
N THR A 189 32.76 7.24 8.96
CA THR A 189 31.49 6.58 8.63
C THR A 189 31.11 5.62 9.75
N MET A 190 30.06 5.94 10.52
CA MET A 190 29.51 5.02 11.52
C MET A 190 28.45 4.15 10.85
N ARG A 191 28.72 2.85 10.72
CA ARG A 191 27.72 1.85 10.33
C ARG A 191 26.92 1.49 11.58
N CYS A 192 25.63 1.85 11.62
CA CYS A 192 24.72 1.29 12.61
C CYS A 192 24.31 -0.11 12.15
N ASP A 193 25.13 -1.12 12.48
CA ASP A 193 24.67 -2.50 12.43
C ASP A 193 23.67 -2.73 13.59
N GLU A 194 22.66 -3.55 13.31
CA GLU A 194 21.46 -3.79 14.12
C GLU A 194 21.79 -4.03 15.62
N ILE A 195 20.97 -3.44 16.50
CA ILE A 195 21.03 -3.57 17.96
C ILE A 195 21.00 -5.07 18.32
N VAL A 196 22.15 -5.63 18.67
CA VAL A 196 22.24 -6.88 19.41
C VAL A 196 21.93 -6.55 20.86
N GLU A 197 20.83 -7.10 21.39
CA GLU A 197 20.58 -7.19 22.83
C GLU A 197 21.79 -7.87 23.49
N ALA A 198 22.68 -7.08 24.06
CA ALA A 198 23.69 -7.56 24.99
C ALA A 198 23.17 -7.29 26.40
N THR A 199 22.43 -8.25 26.93
CA THR A 199 22.19 -8.38 28.36
C THR A 199 23.54 -8.72 29.00
N GLU A 200 24.24 -7.71 29.53
CA GLU A 200 25.42 -7.93 30.37
C GLU A 200 25.00 -8.61 31.68
N THR A 201 25.21 -9.92 31.77
CA THR A 201 25.40 -10.57 33.08
C THR A 201 26.89 -10.65 33.36
N VAL A 202 27.38 -9.69 34.15
CA VAL A 202 28.70 -9.70 34.77
C VAL A 202 28.83 -10.93 35.68
N LYS A 203 29.81 -11.79 35.41
CA LYS A 203 30.21 -12.90 36.28
C LYS A 203 31.59 -12.56 36.88
N PRO A 204 31.75 -12.53 38.21
CA PRO A 204 33.07 -12.39 38.82
C PRO A 204 33.71 -13.79 38.90
N ASN A 205 34.87 -13.98 38.27
CA ASN A 205 35.69 -15.17 38.50
C ASN A 205 36.83 -14.81 39.44
N ASN A 206 36.87 -15.57 40.54
CA ASN A 206 37.86 -15.56 41.59
C ASN A 206 39.04 -16.49 41.22
N GLU A 207 40.22 -16.13 41.72
CA GLU A 207 41.30 -17.02 42.23
C GLU A 207 42.30 -17.78 41.31
N THR A 208 43.58 -17.37 41.48
CA THR A 208 44.83 -18.13 41.75
C THR A 208 45.41 -19.16 40.76
N ASN A 209 46.67 -18.93 40.31
CA ASN A 209 47.89 -19.52 40.91
C ASN A 209 49.18 -19.25 40.11
N LEU A 210 50.26 -19.09 40.88
CA LEU A 210 51.70 -19.08 40.55
C LEU A 210 52.15 -20.36 39.77
N PRO A 211 53.34 -20.41 39.11
CA PRO A 211 54.63 -20.28 39.81
C PRO A 211 55.73 -19.48 39.09
N ALA A 212 56.61 -18.89 39.90
CA ALA A 212 57.90 -18.36 39.50
C ALA A 212 58.98 -19.42 39.75
N SER A 213 59.87 -19.59 38.77
CA SER A 213 61.20 -20.21 38.89
C SER A 213 62.24 -19.14 39.22
#